data_AF-A0A2K5E3M0-F1
#
_entry.id   AF-A0A2K5E3M0-F1
#
_cell.length_a   1.000
_cell.length_b   1.000
_cell.length_c   1.000
_cell.angle_alpha   90.00
_cell.angle_beta   90.00
_cell.angle_gamma   90.00
#
_symmetry.space_group_name_H-M   'P 1'
#
loop_
_entity.id
_entity.type
_entity.pdbx_description
1 polymer ?
#
loop_
_entity_poly.entity_id
_entity_poly.type
_entity_poly.pdbx_seq_one_letter_code
_entity_poly.pdbx_strand_id
1 'polypeptide(L)'
;MMSSCCFLRCRKQKDNRYQPNKEVVEQMEKWQLKCILKLAIFFQKIKACFAYVSLKKAIRTENSSLTKEVQDLKAKQNDQVSFASLVEELKKVIHEKDGKIKSVEELLEAELLKVANKEKTVQDLKQEIKALKEEIGNVQLEKAQQLSITSQVQELQNLLKGKEEQMNTMKAILEEKEKDLANTGKWLQDLQEENESLKAHVQEVAQHNLKEACSASQFEELEIMLKEKENELKRVEAMLKERESDLSSKTKLLQVNMYRVSFPPSPTLGLIIEREKEISGLWNELDSLKDAVEHQRKKNNERQQQVEAVELEAKDVLKKLFPEVSVPSNLSYSEWLRGFEKKAKECMAGTSGSEEVKVLEHKLREADEMHTLLQLECEKYKSVLAETEGILQKLQRSVEQEENKWKVKVDESHKTIKQMQSSFTSSEQELERLRRENKDIENLRREREHLEMELEKAEMERSTYVTEVRELKAQLNETLKKLRTEQNERQKVAGDLHKLLRHCVIENSDVSPETESSEKETMSVSLNQTVTQLQQLLQAVNQQLTKEKEHYQVLGKDN
;
A
#
# COMPACT_ATOMS: atom_id res chain seq x y z
N MET A 1 51.53 -110.63 65.28
CA MET A 1 51.62 -111.21 66.65
C MET A 1 50.75 -112.46 66.70
N MET A 2 51.02 -113.39 67.64
CA MET A 2 50.59 -114.82 67.62
C MET A 2 51.32 -115.59 66.49
N SER A 3 52.37 -116.40 66.68
CA SER A 3 52.86 -117.21 67.82
C SER A 3 52.17 -118.56 68.03
N SER A 4 52.97 -119.62 67.92
CA SER A 4 52.81 -121.01 68.40
C SER A 4 51.54 -121.80 68.11
N CYS A 5 51.74 -122.99 67.53
CA CYS A 5 51.46 -124.23 68.29
C CYS A 5 52.27 -125.43 67.78
N CYS A 6 53.00 -126.06 68.70
CA CYS A 6 53.68 -127.33 68.48
C CYS A 6 52.65 -128.47 68.36
N PHE A 7 52.96 -129.51 67.57
CA PHE A 7 52.32 -130.82 67.75
C PHE A 7 53.35 -131.94 67.77
N LEU A 8 53.45 -132.63 68.90
CA LEU A 8 54.34 -133.77 69.11
C LEU A 8 53.93 -134.95 68.22
N ARG A 9 54.91 -135.52 67.51
CA ARG A 9 54.76 -136.80 66.80
C ARG A 9 55.32 -137.92 67.66
N CYS A 10 54.51 -138.49 68.54
CA CYS A 10 54.91 -139.62 69.38
C CYS A 10 54.74 -140.97 68.65
N ARG A 11 55.58 -141.94 69.02
CA ARG A 11 55.67 -143.31 68.48
C ARG A 11 54.33 -144.00 68.24
N LYS A 12 54.29 -144.85 67.21
CA LYS A 12 53.49 -146.08 67.26
C LYS A 12 54.18 -147.23 66.51
N GLN A 13 54.91 -148.06 67.26
CA GLN A 13 55.29 -149.39 66.81
C GLN A 13 54.40 -150.39 67.55
N LYS A 14 53.58 -151.06 66.75
CA LYS A 14 52.79 -152.28 67.01
C LYS A 14 52.76 -152.77 68.46
N ASP A 15 51.57 -152.70 69.07
CA ASP A 15 50.90 -153.97 69.36
C ASP A 15 49.36 -153.87 69.33
N ASN A 16 48.75 -155.04 69.12
CA ASN A 16 47.33 -155.38 69.12
C ASN A 16 46.37 -154.79 68.05
N ARG A 17 45.44 -155.65 67.63
CA ARG A 17 44.47 -155.44 66.54
C ARG A 17 43.16 -154.83 67.06
N TYR A 18 42.75 -153.69 66.53
CA TYR A 18 41.35 -153.27 66.43
C TYR A 18 41.18 -152.52 65.10
N GLN A 19 40.50 -153.14 64.13
CA GLN A 19 40.04 -152.41 62.94
C GLN A 19 38.84 -151.55 63.35
N PRO A 20 38.84 -150.22 63.09
CA PRO A 20 37.65 -149.40 63.27
C PRO A 20 36.53 -149.92 62.37
N ASN A 21 35.32 -150.08 62.91
CA ASN A 21 34.16 -150.44 62.11
C ASN A 21 33.94 -149.37 61.03
N LYS A 22 33.93 -149.78 59.76
CA LYS A 22 33.86 -148.90 58.58
C LYS A 22 32.66 -147.95 58.65
N GLU A 23 31.54 -148.43 59.19
CA GLU A 23 30.30 -147.67 59.36
C GLU A 23 30.43 -146.54 60.41
N VAL A 24 31.23 -146.76 61.46
CA VAL A 24 31.53 -145.72 62.48
C VAL A 24 32.45 -144.64 61.92
N VAL A 25 33.42 -145.03 61.08
CA VAL A 25 34.29 -144.07 60.37
C VAL A 25 33.45 -143.22 59.42
N GLU A 26 32.56 -143.83 58.62
CA GLU A 26 31.71 -143.11 57.68
C GLU A 26 30.71 -142.17 58.38
N GLN A 27 30.17 -142.56 59.54
CA GLN A 27 29.34 -141.67 60.37
C GLN A 27 30.15 -140.51 60.96
N MET A 28 31.40 -140.75 61.38
CA MET A 28 32.30 -139.72 61.90
C MET A 28 32.73 -138.74 60.80
N GLU A 29 32.99 -139.21 59.59
CA GLU A 29 33.24 -138.38 58.40
C GLU A 29 31.99 -137.55 58.02
N LYS A 30 30.79 -138.14 58.01
CA LYS A 30 29.53 -137.41 57.81
C LYS A 30 29.30 -136.35 58.90
N TRP A 31 29.63 -136.65 60.15
CA TRP A 31 29.57 -135.69 61.25
C TRP A 31 30.59 -134.56 61.09
N GLN A 32 31.83 -134.88 60.74
CA GLN A 32 32.87 -133.88 60.43
C GLN A 32 32.47 -132.98 59.26
N LEU A 33 31.98 -133.54 58.14
CA LEU A 33 31.47 -132.77 57.00
C LEU A 33 30.29 -131.87 57.40
N LYS A 34 29.37 -132.35 58.24
CA LYS A 34 28.24 -131.56 58.75
C LYS A 34 28.69 -130.42 59.68
N CYS A 35 29.74 -130.64 60.48
CA CYS A 35 30.36 -129.61 61.30
C CYS A 35 31.13 -128.58 60.45
N ILE A 36 31.90 -129.01 59.45
CA ILE A 36 32.59 -128.15 58.48
C ILE A 36 31.59 -127.30 57.70
N LEU A 37 30.48 -127.89 57.22
CA LEU A 37 29.43 -127.17 56.50
C LEU A 37 28.74 -126.13 57.39
N LYS A 38 28.44 -126.46 58.66
CA LYS A 38 27.90 -125.49 59.63
C LYS A 38 28.87 -124.34 59.90
N LEU A 39 30.17 -124.63 60.06
CA LEU A 39 31.21 -123.61 60.22
C LEU A 39 31.33 -122.73 58.97
N ALA A 40 31.33 -123.32 57.77
CA ALA A 40 31.36 -122.58 56.51
C ALA A 40 30.16 -121.62 56.37
N ILE A 41 28.94 -122.10 56.66
CA ILE A 41 27.72 -121.27 56.67
C ILE A 41 27.82 -120.16 57.73
N PHE A 42 28.36 -120.45 58.92
CA PHE A 42 28.55 -119.45 59.98
C PHE A 42 29.56 -118.37 59.56
N PHE A 43 30.72 -118.74 59.00
CA PHE A 43 31.68 -117.79 58.45
C PHE A 43 31.11 -117.00 57.25
N GLN A 44 30.29 -117.62 56.40
CA GLN A 44 29.59 -116.93 55.31
C GLN A 44 28.60 -115.90 55.84
N LYS A 45 27.83 -116.23 56.90
CA LYS A 45 26.95 -115.27 57.59
C LYS A 45 27.73 -114.13 58.25
N ILE A 46 28.87 -114.42 58.90
CA ILE A 46 29.75 -113.36 59.45
C ILE A 46 30.26 -112.44 58.35
N LYS A 47 30.74 -112.98 57.21
CA LYS A 47 31.14 -112.18 56.04
C LYS A 47 30.00 -111.31 55.52
N ALA A 48 28.79 -111.85 55.42
CA ALA A 48 27.61 -111.09 55.01
C ALA A 48 27.24 -109.98 56.01
N CYS A 49 27.30 -110.24 57.32
CA CYS A 49 27.09 -109.22 58.35
C CYS A 49 28.14 -108.11 58.29
N PHE A 50 29.42 -108.45 58.08
CA PHE A 50 30.50 -107.47 57.95
C PHE A 50 30.33 -106.62 56.68
N ALA A 51 29.94 -107.24 55.56
CA ALA A 51 29.60 -106.52 54.33
C ALA A 51 28.39 -105.58 54.52
N TYR A 52 27.32 -106.03 55.19
CA TYR A 52 26.15 -105.20 55.50
C TYR A 52 26.49 -104.02 56.41
N VAL A 53 27.31 -104.22 57.45
CA VAL A 53 27.77 -103.12 58.34
C VAL A 53 28.64 -102.13 57.56
N SER A 54 29.50 -102.61 56.67
CA SER A 54 30.35 -101.78 55.80
C SER A 54 29.51 -100.95 54.83
N LEU A 55 28.54 -101.56 54.15
CA LEU A 55 27.58 -100.90 53.26
C LEU A 55 26.75 -99.86 54.02
N LYS A 56 26.22 -100.21 55.20
CA LYS A 56 25.46 -99.28 56.04
C LYS A 56 26.31 -98.10 56.54
N LYS A 57 27.62 -98.28 56.72
CA LYS A 57 28.55 -97.19 57.02
C LYS A 57 28.76 -96.28 55.80
N ALA A 58 28.98 -96.86 54.62
CA ALA A 58 29.14 -96.13 53.36
C ALA A 58 27.91 -95.27 53.02
N ILE A 59 26.70 -95.86 53.09
CA ILE A 59 25.44 -95.15 52.85
C ILE A 59 25.24 -93.99 53.86
N ARG A 60 25.62 -94.16 55.13
CA ARG A 60 25.56 -93.04 56.10
C ARG A 60 26.53 -91.91 55.76
N THR A 61 27.75 -92.24 55.32
CA THR A 61 28.72 -91.20 54.93
C THR A 61 28.29 -90.48 53.66
N GLU A 62 27.73 -91.21 52.68
CA GLU A 62 27.19 -90.64 51.44
C GLU A 62 25.96 -89.76 51.72
N ASN A 63 24.99 -90.23 52.48
CA ASN A 63 23.85 -89.41 52.93
C ASN A 63 24.29 -88.16 53.69
N SER A 64 25.37 -88.24 54.48
CA SER A 64 25.94 -87.06 55.15
C SER A 64 26.67 -86.10 54.20
N SER A 65 27.20 -86.56 53.06
CA SER A 65 27.75 -85.70 52.00
C SER A 65 26.61 -85.02 51.25
N LEU A 66 25.66 -85.81 50.75
CA LEU A 66 24.47 -85.33 50.03
C LEU A 66 23.67 -84.32 50.85
N THR A 67 23.54 -84.52 52.17
CA THR A 67 22.88 -83.54 53.06
C THR A 67 23.62 -82.20 53.08
N LYS A 68 24.96 -82.20 53.08
CA LYS A 68 25.76 -80.97 53.02
C LYS A 68 25.65 -80.30 51.65
N GLU A 69 25.78 -81.07 50.57
CA GLU A 69 25.64 -80.57 49.20
C GLU A 69 24.25 -79.94 48.97
N VAL A 70 23.18 -80.55 49.48
CA VAL A 70 21.83 -79.97 49.46
C VAL A 70 21.73 -78.69 50.29
N GLN A 71 22.40 -78.60 51.45
CA GLN A 71 22.45 -77.37 52.24
C GLN A 71 23.24 -76.25 51.53
N ASP A 72 24.39 -76.56 50.94
CA ASP A 72 25.22 -75.61 50.19
C ASP A 72 24.50 -75.10 48.91
N LEU A 73 23.79 -75.99 48.21
CA LEU A 73 22.94 -75.60 47.07
C LEU A 73 21.77 -74.72 47.50
N LYS A 74 21.15 -75.02 48.65
CA LYS A 74 20.05 -74.19 49.19
C LYS A 74 20.54 -72.82 49.66
N ALA A 75 21.75 -72.71 50.20
CA ALA A 75 22.38 -71.42 50.52
C ALA A 75 22.58 -70.59 49.24
N LYS A 76 23.20 -71.19 48.21
CA LYS A 76 23.39 -70.54 46.89
C LYS A 76 22.07 -70.15 46.22
N GLN A 77 21.00 -70.92 46.42
CA GLN A 77 19.66 -70.58 45.92
C GLN A 77 19.08 -69.35 46.65
N ASN A 78 19.28 -69.23 47.96
CA ASN A 78 18.89 -68.02 48.70
C ASN A 78 19.71 -66.80 48.25
N ASP A 79 21.01 -66.96 47.97
CA ASP A 79 21.84 -65.88 47.43
C ASP A 79 21.33 -65.45 46.03
N GLN A 80 20.85 -66.38 45.20
CA GLN A 80 20.21 -66.07 43.91
C GLN A 80 18.95 -65.20 44.07
N VAL A 81 18.19 -65.35 45.17
CA VAL A 81 17.03 -64.49 45.47
C VAL A 81 17.49 -63.04 45.77
N SER A 82 18.67 -62.85 46.38
CA SER A 82 19.23 -61.50 46.58
C SER A 82 19.59 -60.81 45.25
N PHE A 83 20.11 -61.55 44.28
CA PHE A 83 20.34 -61.03 42.92
C PHE A 83 19.04 -60.67 42.20
N ALA A 84 17.95 -61.43 42.41
CA ALA A 84 16.65 -61.10 41.84
C ALA A 84 16.13 -59.73 42.32
N SER A 85 16.27 -59.43 43.63
CA SER A 85 15.93 -58.12 44.19
C SER A 85 16.79 -56.98 43.60
N LEU A 86 18.09 -57.19 43.43
CA LEU A 86 18.98 -56.20 42.79
C LEU A 86 18.58 -55.95 41.33
N VAL A 87 18.15 -56.98 40.60
CA VAL A 87 17.66 -56.86 39.21
C VAL A 87 16.33 -56.11 39.14
N GLU A 88 15.43 -56.26 40.12
CA GLU A 88 14.20 -55.45 40.19
C GLU A 88 14.50 -53.97 40.48
N GLU A 89 15.40 -53.66 41.42
CA GLU A 89 15.76 -52.26 41.70
C GLU A 89 16.46 -51.62 40.48
N LEU A 90 17.35 -52.35 39.79
CA LEU A 90 17.95 -51.88 38.54
C LEU A 90 16.89 -51.64 37.44
N LYS A 91 15.89 -52.51 37.27
CA LYS A 91 14.79 -52.30 36.32
C LYS A 91 13.99 -51.03 36.67
N LYS A 92 13.70 -50.80 37.95
CA LYS A 92 12.98 -49.62 38.43
C LYS A 92 13.78 -48.34 38.15
N VAL A 93 15.08 -48.34 38.45
CA VAL A 93 15.98 -47.21 38.14
C VAL A 93 16.07 -46.97 36.63
N ILE A 94 16.18 -48.02 35.81
CA ILE A 94 16.16 -47.89 34.34
C ILE A 94 14.85 -47.23 33.89
N HIS A 95 13.69 -47.72 34.36
CA HIS A 95 12.40 -47.16 33.97
C HIS A 95 12.23 -45.68 34.39
N GLU A 96 12.71 -45.31 35.57
CA GLU A 96 12.73 -43.91 36.03
C GLU A 96 13.67 -43.04 35.18
N LYS A 97 14.83 -43.58 34.77
CA LYS A 97 15.77 -42.89 33.89
C LYS A 97 15.22 -42.74 32.48
N ASP A 98 14.59 -43.77 31.92
CA ASP A 98 13.91 -43.72 30.61
C ASP A 98 12.77 -42.69 30.61
N GLY A 99 11.99 -42.61 31.70
CA GLY A 99 10.99 -41.56 31.88
C GLY A 99 11.59 -40.16 31.88
N LYS A 100 12.68 -39.96 32.63
CA LYS A 100 13.41 -38.67 32.67
C LYS A 100 14.06 -38.32 31.32
N ILE A 101 14.54 -39.30 30.57
CA ILE A 101 15.08 -39.11 29.22
C ILE A 101 13.97 -38.59 28.30
N LYS A 102 12.80 -39.24 28.28
CA LYS A 102 11.65 -38.78 27.46
C LYS A 102 11.21 -37.36 27.79
N SER A 103 11.09 -37.00 29.07
CA SER A 103 10.74 -35.63 29.45
C SER A 103 11.81 -34.60 29.03
N VAL A 104 13.10 -34.98 29.00
CA VAL A 104 14.17 -34.13 28.49
C VAL A 104 14.13 -34.03 26.95
N GLU A 105 13.80 -35.12 26.25
CA GLU A 105 13.59 -35.13 24.79
C GLU A 105 12.42 -34.23 24.38
N GLU A 106 11.27 -34.33 25.06
CA GLU A 106 10.09 -33.48 24.85
C GLU A 106 10.40 -31.99 25.10
N LEU A 107 11.15 -31.68 26.16
CA LEU A 107 11.59 -30.30 26.45
C LEU A 107 12.58 -29.77 25.39
N LEU A 108 13.50 -30.61 24.92
CA LEU A 108 14.43 -30.26 23.84
C LEU A 108 13.70 -29.99 22.52
N GLU A 109 12.71 -30.80 22.17
CA GLU A 109 11.90 -30.60 20.95
C GLU A 109 11.07 -29.31 21.04
N ALA A 110 10.47 -29.02 22.20
CA ALA A 110 9.76 -27.76 22.45
C ALA A 110 10.69 -26.52 22.36
N GLU A 111 11.92 -26.60 22.88
CA GLU A 111 12.90 -25.51 22.74
C GLU A 111 13.44 -25.38 21.30
N LEU A 112 13.63 -26.47 20.57
CA LEU A 112 13.97 -26.42 19.13
C LEU A 112 12.89 -25.69 18.32
N LEU A 113 11.61 -25.97 18.58
CA LEU A 113 10.50 -25.24 17.96
C LEU A 113 10.48 -23.75 18.34
N LYS A 114 10.75 -23.41 19.60
CA LYS A 114 10.89 -22.01 20.05
C LYS A 114 12.07 -21.29 19.38
N VAL A 115 13.20 -21.97 19.21
CA VAL A 115 14.39 -21.42 18.52
C VAL A 115 14.09 -21.20 17.04
N ALA A 116 13.50 -22.16 16.34
CA ALA A 116 13.11 -22.01 14.94
C ALA A 116 12.13 -20.83 14.70
N ASN A 117 11.15 -20.66 15.60
CA ASN A 117 10.23 -19.51 15.55
C ASN A 117 10.96 -18.17 15.78
N LYS A 118 11.89 -18.10 16.74
CA LYS A 118 12.72 -16.90 16.98
C LYS A 118 13.66 -16.60 15.81
N GLU A 119 14.23 -17.62 15.18
CA GLU A 119 15.11 -17.46 14.01
C GLU A 119 14.33 -16.88 12.83
N LYS A 120 13.09 -17.34 12.60
CA LYS A 120 12.19 -16.76 11.60
C LYS A 120 11.90 -15.28 11.87
N THR A 121 11.55 -14.89 13.10
CA THR A 121 11.29 -13.46 13.41
C THR A 121 12.53 -12.59 13.25
N VAL A 122 13.72 -13.12 13.57
CA VAL A 122 15.01 -12.44 13.31
C VAL A 122 15.26 -12.29 11.79
N GLN A 123 14.90 -13.29 10.98
CA GLN A 123 15.01 -13.22 9.53
C GLN A 123 14.05 -12.18 8.92
N ASP A 124 12.81 -12.09 9.42
CA ASP A 124 11.81 -11.12 8.99
C ASP A 124 12.26 -9.67 9.34
N LEU A 125 12.66 -9.43 10.59
CA LEU A 125 13.22 -8.13 11.03
C LEU A 125 14.47 -7.73 10.24
N LYS A 126 15.31 -8.69 9.83
CA LYS A 126 16.49 -8.43 8.98
C LYS A 126 16.12 -7.99 7.57
N GLN A 127 14.99 -8.45 7.03
CA GLN A 127 14.46 -7.97 5.74
C GLN A 127 13.90 -6.55 5.88
N GLU A 128 13.16 -6.27 6.96
CA GLU A 128 12.61 -4.94 7.25
C GLU A 128 13.72 -3.89 7.42
N ILE A 129 14.78 -4.19 8.18
CA ILE A 129 15.96 -3.33 8.32
C ILE A 129 16.62 -3.04 6.96
N LYS A 130 16.64 -4.02 6.04
CA LYS A 130 17.19 -3.82 4.69
C LYS A 130 16.30 -2.87 3.87
N ALA A 131 14.98 -3.06 3.90
CA ALA A 131 14.03 -2.20 3.19
C ALA A 131 14.08 -0.75 3.70
N LEU A 132 14.05 -0.54 5.03
CA LEU A 132 14.18 0.78 5.65
C LEU A 132 15.51 1.47 5.28
N LYS A 133 16.60 0.70 5.15
CA LYS A 133 17.90 1.25 4.73
C LYS A 133 17.92 1.70 3.27
N GLU A 134 17.20 1.00 2.39
CA GLU A 134 17.01 1.39 0.99
C GLU A 134 16.11 2.65 0.89
N GLU A 135 15.03 2.72 1.67
CA GLU A 135 14.15 3.89 1.76
C GLU A 135 14.87 5.14 2.28
N ILE A 136 15.67 5.03 3.36
CA ILE A 136 16.52 6.12 3.85
C ILE A 136 17.50 6.61 2.78
N GLY A 137 18.04 5.70 1.96
CA GLY A 137 18.91 6.04 0.83
C GLY A 137 18.18 6.86 -0.24
N ASN A 138 16.95 6.47 -0.59
CA ASN A 138 16.12 7.19 -1.56
C ASN A 138 15.73 8.59 -1.03
N VAL A 139 15.32 8.70 0.23
CA VAL A 139 14.99 10.00 0.86
C VAL A 139 16.21 10.93 0.92
N GLN A 140 17.43 10.41 1.10
CA GLN A 140 18.64 11.21 1.01
C GLN A 140 18.92 11.71 -0.42
N LEU A 141 18.65 10.89 -1.44
CA LEU A 141 18.77 11.29 -2.85
C LEU A 141 17.75 12.39 -3.20
N GLU A 142 16.48 12.22 -2.82
CA GLU A 142 15.43 13.22 -3.01
C GLU A 142 15.75 14.53 -2.29
N LYS A 143 16.28 14.47 -1.06
CA LYS A 143 16.74 15.66 -0.32
C LYS A 143 17.88 16.38 -1.03
N ALA A 144 18.83 15.66 -1.64
CA ALA A 144 19.90 16.27 -2.43
C ALA A 144 19.35 16.95 -3.70
N GLN A 145 18.37 16.33 -4.37
CA GLN A 145 17.66 16.93 -5.51
C GLN A 145 16.87 18.18 -5.08
N GLN A 146 16.15 18.12 -3.95
CA GLN A 146 15.41 19.26 -3.39
C GLN A 146 16.33 20.46 -3.13
N LEU A 147 17.51 20.22 -2.52
CA LEU A 147 18.51 21.28 -2.29
C LEU A 147 19.01 21.90 -3.60
N SER A 148 19.24 21.09 -4.64
CA SER A 148 19.62 21.59 -5.96
C SER A 148 18.52 22.47 -6.59
N ILE A 149 17.27 22.02 -6.53
CA ILE A 149 16.10 22.79 -7.01
C ILE A 149 15.95 24.09 -6.20
N THR A 150 16.12 24.05 -4.87
CA THR A 150 16.07 25.26 -4.02
C THR A 150 17.16 26.27 -4.42
N SER A 151 18.37 25.82 -4.77
CA SER A 151 19.43 26.70 -5.28
C SER A 151 19.04 27.35 -6.62
N GLN A 152 18.49 26.59 -7.56
CA GLN A 152 18.04 27.12 -8.86
C GLN A 152 16.89 28.13 -8.69
N VAL A 153 15.93 27.86 -7.80
CA VAL A 153 14.85 28.80 -7.47
C VAL A 153 15.41 30.09 -6.89
N GLN A 154 16.40 30.01 -5.98
CA GLN A 154 17.05 31.19 -5.41
C GLN A 154 17.80 32.02 -6.45
N GLU A 155 18.50 31.38 -7.40
CA GLU A 155 19.16 32.07 -8.52
C GLU A 155 18.15 32.78 -9.44
N LEU A 156 17.06 32.09 -9.82
CA LEU A 156 15.99 32.69 -10.62
C LEU A 156 15.30 33.86 -9.89
N GLN A 157 15.10 33.76 -8.57
CA GLN A 157 14.51 34.82 -7.77
C GLN A 157 15.43 36.05 -7.66
N ASN A 158 16.74 35.85 -7.55
CA ASN A 158 17.73 36.93 -7.62
C ASN A 158 17.74 37.60 -9.01
N LEU A 159 17.67 36.80 -10.08
CA LEU A 159 17.63 37.29 -11.46
C LEU A 159 16.35 38.11 -11.73
N LEU A 160 15.20 37.64 -11.23
CA LEU A 160 13.91 38.32 -11.33
C LEU A 160 13.97 39.68 -10.62
N LYS A 161 14.52 39.74 -9.40
CA LYS A 161 14.69 40.99 -8.65
C LYS A 161 15.56 42.00 -9.40
N GLY A 162 16.70 41.55 -9.97
CA GLY A 162 17.54 42.41 -10.80
C GLY A 162 16.84 42.92 -12.07
N LYS A 163 15.90 42.13 -12.63
CA LYS A 163 15.06 42.58 -13.75
C LYS A 163 13.98 43.57 -13.33
N GLU A 164 13.41 43.41 -12.14
CA GLU A 164 12.45 44.36 -11.56
C GLU A 164 13.11 45.72 -11.25
N GLU A 165 14.33 45.72 -10.71
CA GLU A 165 15.15 46.93 -10.51
C GLU A 165 15.48 47.64 -11.83
N GLN A 166 15.82 46.88 -12.89
CA GLN A 166 15.98 47.42 -14.25
C GLN A 166 14.67 48.01 -14.80
N MET A 167 13.53 47.32 -14.61
CA MET A 167 12.22 47.79 -15.07
C MET A 167 11.80 49.08 -14.36
N ASN A 168 12.01 49.19 -13.06
CA ASN A 168 11.74 50.40 -12.28
C ASN A 168 12.60 51.59 -12.74
N THR A 169 13.89 51.33 -13.06
CA THR A 169 14.79 52.35 -13.63
C THR A 169 14.31 52.80 -15.00
N MET A 170 13.93 51.86 -15.88
CA MET A 170 13.38 52.15 -17.21
C MET A 170 12.08 52.96 -17.13
N LYS A 171 11.19 52.63 -16.17
CA LYS A 171 9.93 53.35 -15.93
C LYS A 171 10.18 54.81 -15.51
N ALA A 172 11.13 55.05 -14.61
CA ALA A 172 11.48 56.41 -14.18
C ALA A 172 12.01 57.26 -15.35
N ILE A 173 12.83 56.68 -16.23
CA ILE A 173 13.32 57.34 -17.46
C ILE A 173 12.17 57.66 -18.43
N LEU A 174 11.18 56.76 -18.57
CA LEU A 174 10.00 57.02 -19.40
C LEU A 174 9.13 58.15 -18.81
N GLU A 175 8.88 58.16 -17.51
CA GLU A 175 8.14 59.24 -16.81
C GLU A 175 8.86 60.60 -16.90
N GLU A 176 10.19 60.61 -16.98
CA GLU A 176 10.98 61.81 -17.26
C GLU A 176 10.80 62.26 -18.72
N LYS A 177 10.88 61.33 -19.68
CA LYS A 177 10.68 61.63 -21.11
C LYS A 177 9.27 62.09 -21.44
N GLU A 178 8.24 61.59 -20.75
CA GLU A 178 6.87 62.10 -20.87
C GLU A 178 6.77 63.56 -20.41
N LYS A 179 7.48 63.95 -19.34
CA LYS A 179 7.54 65.35 -18.88
C LYS A 179 8.30 66.23 -19.87
N ASP A 180 9.43 65.76 -20.40
CA ASP A 180 10.18 66.47 -21.45
C ASP A 180 9.32 66.71 -22.70
N LEU A 181 8.57 65.69 -23.15
CA LEU A 181 7.66 65.79 -24.29
C LEU A 181 6.49 66.72 -24.01
N ALA A 182 5.90 66.69 -22.81
CA ALA A 182 4.84 67.61 -22.42
C ALA A 182 5.33 69.07 -22.36
N ASN A 183 6.56 69.31 -21.87
CA ASN A 183 7.18 70.63 -21.87
C ASN A 183 7.49 71.12 -23.30
N THR A 184 8.00 70.23 -24.16
CA THR A 184 8.24 70.53 -25.58
C THR A 184 6.94 70.82 -26.33
N GLY A 185 5.87 70.08 -26.03
CA GLY A 185 4.53 70.31 -26.57
C GLY A 185 3.98 71.69 -26.20
N LYS A 186 4.16 72.14 -24.95
CA LYS A 186 3.81 73.51 -24.54
C LYS A 186 4.60 74.56 -25.32
N TRP A 187 5.92 74.40 -25.42
CA TRP A 187 6.75 75.35 -26.18
C TRP A 187 6.38 75.42 -27.67
N LEU A 188 6.00 74.29 -28.28
CA LEU A 188 5.45 74.26 -29.64
C LEU A 188 4.08 74.94 -29.74
N GLN A 189 3.23 74.82 -28.71
CA GLN A 189 1.97 75.54 -28.64
C GLN A 189 2.19 77.06 -28.49
N ASP A 190 3.08 77.49 -27.59
CA ASP A 190 3.44 78.90 -27.42
C ASP A 190 3.94 79.52 -28.74
N LEU A 191 4.80 78.78 -29.49
CA LEU A 191 5.26 79.18 -30.83
C LEU A 191 4.17 79.15 -31.90
N GLN A 192 3.16 78.27 -31.79
CA GLN A 192 2.02 78.23 -32.69
C GLN A 192 1.13 79.47 -32.46
N GLU A 193 0.85 79.81 -31.20
CA GLU A 193 0.11 81.02 -30.81
C GLU A 193 0.86 82.30 -31.21
N GLU A 194 2.19 82.35 -31.06
CA GLU A 194 3.01 83.46 -31.57
C GLU A 194 2.95 83.57 -33.11
N ASN A 195 3.05 82.45 -33.84
CA ASN A 195 2.90 82.46 -35.31
C ASN A 195 1.52 82.90 -35.76
N GLU A 196 0.45 82.51 -35.05
CA GLU A 196 -0.91 82.95 -35.36
C GLU A 196 -1.10 84.45 -35.09
N SER A 197 -0.53 84.96 -33.99
CA SER A 197 -0.47 86.39 -33.67
C SER A 197 0.31 87.19 -34.73
N LEU A 198 1.50 86.74 -35.12
CA LEU A 198 2.31 87.36 -36.18
C LEU A 198 1.59 87.32 -37.53
N LYS A 199 0.91 86.21 -37.86
CA LYS A 199 0.11 86.08 -39.08
C LYS A 199 -1.08 87.02 -39.09
N ALA A 200 -1.77 87.19 -37.96
CA ALA A 200 -2.84 88.18 -37.80
C ALA A 200 -2.29 89.60 -37.98
N HIS A 201 -1.16 89.94 -37.36
CA HIS A 201 -0.52 91.25 -37.51
C HIS A 201 -0.08 91.53 -38.96
N VAL A 202 0.50 90.55 -39.66
CA VAL A 202 0.81 90.67 -41.09
C VAL A 202 -0.46 90.88 -41.93
N GLN A 203 -1.57 90.24 -41.58
CA GLN A 203 -2.85 90.43 -42.24
C GLN A 203 -3.47 91.82 -41.96
N GLU A 204 -3.35 92.34 -40.74
CA GLU A 204 -3.73 93.71 -40.38
C GLU A 204 -2.88 94.75 -41.13
N VAL A 205 -1.55 94.58 -41.18
CA VAL A 205 -0.65 95.46 -41.94
C VAL A 205 -0.96 95.40 -43.44
N ALA A 206 -1.27 94.22 -43.99
CA ALA A 206 -1.71 94.10 -45.38
C ALA A 206 -3.05 94.83 -45.64
N GLN A 207 -4.00 94.76 -44.70
CA GLN A 207 -5.24 95.54 -44.79
C GLN A 207 -5.02 97.05 -44.61
N HIS A 208 -4.10 97.47 -43.74
CA HIS A 208 -3.71 98.87 -43.58
C HIS A 208 -3.10 99.40 -44.87
N ASN A 209 -2.12 98.70 -45.45
CA ASN A 209 -1.49 99.05 -46.72
C ASN A 209 -2.52 99.14 -47.87
N LEU A 210 -3.52 98.24 -47.92
CA LEU A 210 -4.63 98.32 -48.88
C LEU A 210 -5.49 99.58 -48.67
N LYS A 211 -5.70 100.00 -47.42
CA LYS A 211 -6.49 101.17 -47.06
C LYS A 211 -5.72 102.48 -47.28
N GLU A 212 -4.42 102.46 -47.05
CA GLU A 212 -3.47 103.55 -47.28
C GLU A 212 -3.23 103.76 -48.77
N ALA A 213 -3.18 102.69 -49.58
CA ALA A 213 -3.22 102.74 -51.04
C ALA A 213 -4.57 103.23 -51.60
N CYS A 214 -5.67 103.10 -50.85
CA CYS A 214 -6.96 103.72 -51.15
C CYS A 214 -7.08 105.19 -50.73
N SER A 215 -5.98 105.84 -50.30
CA SER A 215 -5.91 107.30 -50.14
C SER A 215 -5.94 107.96 -51.52
N ALA A 216 -7.13 108.29 -52.01
CA ALA A 216 -7.37 108.84 -53.34
C ALA A 216 -6.68 110.20 -53.56
N SER A 217 -5.44 110.16 -54.09
CA SER A 217 -4.64 111.33 -54.47
C SER A 217 -3.90 111.10 -55.80
N GLN A 218 -3.25 109.94 -55.97
CA GLN A 218 -2.51 109.63 -57.21
C GLN A 218 -3.40 109.17 -58.39
N PHE A 219 -4.64 108.74 -58.12
CA PHE A 219 -5.60 108.37 -59.17
C PHE A 219 -6.29 109.61 -59.77
N GLU A 220 -6.62 110.60 -58.94
CA GLU A 220 -7.20 111.89 -59.35
C GLU A 220 -6.22 112.65 -60.28
N GLU A 221 -4.92 112.61 -59.96
CA GLU A 221 -3.85 113.28 -60.70
C GLU A 221 -3.63 112.66 -62.11
N LEU A 222 -3.80 111.34 -62.24
CA LEU A 222 -3.80 110.65 -63.54
C LEU A 222 -5.06 110.92 -64.36
N GLU A 223 -6.23 111.08 -63.72
CA GLU A 223 -7.48 111.40 -64.42
C GLU A 223 -7.47 112.85 -64.95
N ILE A 224 -6.85 113.79 -64.23
CA ILE A 224 -6.59 115.16 -64.71
C ILE A 224 -5.63 115.15 -65.91
N MET A 225 -4.50 114.43 -65.83
CA MET A 225 -3.56 114.33 -66.97
C MET A 225 -4.20 113.68 -68.23
N LEU A 226 -5.09 112.70 -68.06
CA LEU A 226 -5.85 112.13 -69.18
C LEU A 226 -6.82 113.17 -69.80
N LYS A 227 -7.52 113.95 -68.97
CA LYS A 227 -8.37 115.06 -69.45
C LYS A 227 -7.58 116.10 -70.25
N GLU A 228 -6.35 116.38 -69.83
CA GLU A 228 -5.50 117.38 -70.46
C GLU A 228 -4.93 116.88 -71.80
N LYS A 229 -4.58 115.59 -71.91
CA LYS A 229 -4.14 114.97 -73.17
C LYS A 229 -5.27 114.74 -74.18
N GLU A 230 -6.49 114.44 -73.72
CA GLU A 230 -7.72 114.43 -74.54
C GLU A 230 -7.95 115.81 -75.21
N ASN A 231 -7.68 116.90 -74.49
CA ASN A 231 -7.82 118.28 -75.00
C ASN A 231 -6.65 118.70 -75.92
N GLU A 232 -5.52 118.01 -75.90
CA GLU A 232 -4.47 118.15 -76.92
C GLU A 232 -4.84 117.41 -78.21
N LEU A 233 -5.41 116.20 -78.10
CA LEU A 233 -5.85 115.40 -79.25
C LEU A 233 -6.85 116.17 -80.13
N LYS A 234 -7.85 116.82 -79.50
CA LYS A 234 -8.83 117.68 -80.19
C LYS A 234 -8.20 118.90 -80.86
N ARG A 235 -7.07 119.41 -80.35
CA ARG A 235 -6.30 120.49 -80.97
C ARG A 235 -5.56 120.01 -82.23
N VAL A 236 -4.99 118.81 -82.20
CA VAL A 236 -4.30 118.20 -83.35
C VAL A 236 -5.29 117.79 -84.45
N GLU A 237 -6.45 117.25 -84.09
CA GLU A 237 -7.50 116.88 -85.06
C GLU A 237 -8.12 118.09 -85.76
N ALA A 238 -8.19 119.25 -85.09
CA ALA A 238 -8.63 120.50 -85.70
C ALA A 238 -7.63 121.04 -86.75
N MET A 239 -6.31 120.90 -86.54
CA MET A 239 -5.30 121.37 -87.50
C MET A 239 -5.17 120.46 -88.73
N LEU A 240 -5.50 119.16 -88.63
CA LEU A 240 -5.58 118.29 -89.81
C LEU A 240 -6.80 118.59 -90.70
N LYS A 241 -7.83 119.28 -90.19
CA LYS A 241 -9.01 119.70 -90.96
C LYS A 241 -8.89 121.07 -91.64
N GLU A 242 -7.82 121.83 -91.42
CA GLU A 242 -7.66 123.17 -92.01
C GLU A 242 -7.32 123.14 -93.51
N ARG A 243 -6.75 122.04 -94.03
CA ARG A 243 -6.03 122.07 -95.32
C ARG A 243 -6.40 121.02 -96.37
N GLU A 244 -7.58 120.42 -96.29
CA GLU A 244 -7.98 119.34 -97.22
C GLU A 244 -9.31 119.57 -97.99
N SER A 245 -9.94 120.76 -97.89
CA SER A 245 -11.21 121.02 -98.60
C SER A 245 -11.43 122.41 -99.21
N ASP A 246 -10.39 123.05 -99.77
CA ASP A 246 -10.61 124.11 -100.78
C ASP A 246 -9.46 124.33 -101.81
N LEU A 247 -8.90 123.22 -102.32
CA LEU A 247 -8.31 123.17 -103.67
C LEU A 247 -8.86 121.93 -104.39
N SER A 248 -10.07 122.04 -104.95
CA SER A 248 -10.34 122.59 -106.28
C SER A 248 -10.04 121.60 -107.41
N SER A 249 -11.14 121.09 -107.97
CA SER A 249 -11.39 121.08 -109.41
C SER A 249 -10.33 120.49 -110.37
N LYS A 250 -10.71 119.35 -110.96
CA LYS A 250 -10.63 119.07 -112.41
C LYS A 250 -9.33 118.48 -112.98
N THR A 251 -9.27 117.13 -113.02
CA THR A 251 -8.74 116.24 -114.10
C THR A 251 -9.06 114.81 -113.63
N LYS A 252 -9.87 113.92 -114.25
CA LYS A 252 -10.47 113.78 -115.61
C LYS A 252 -9.49 113.55 -116.77
N LEU A 253 -9.05 112.30 -117.00
CA LEU A 253 -9.17 111.62 -118.31
C LEU A 253 -8.89 110.08 -118.23
N LEU A 254 -9.60 109.31 -119.08
CA LEU A 254 -9.32 107.92 -119.56
C LEU A 254 -9.33 106.70 -118.59
N GLN A 255 -10.51 106.07 -118.43
CA GLN A 255 -10.92 104.79 -119.09
C GLN A 255 -9.82 103.71 -119.36
N VAL A 256 -9.96 102.40 -119.05
CA VAL A 256 -10.87 101.38 -119.68
C VAL A 256 -10.82 100.01 -118.92
N ASN A 257 -11.97 99.30 -118.80
CA ASN A 257 -12.18 97.83 -118.56
C ASN A 257 -11.73 97.15 -117.21
N MET A 258 -12.27 96.00 -116.74
CA MET A 258 -13.21 95.00 -117.32
C MET A 258 -13.97 94.11 -116.26
N TYR A 259 -15.29 93.89 -116.45
CA TYR A 259 -16.22 92.71 -116.15
C TYR A 259 -16.03 91.81 -114.88
N ARG A 260 -17.00 91.07 -114.26
CA ARG A 260 -18.50 90.89 -114.20
C ARG A 260 -18.81 89.84 -113.06
N VAL A 261 -20.03 89.31 -112.76
CA VAL A 261 -21.41 89.80 -112.46
C VAL A 261 -22.30 88.60 -111.98
N SER A 262 -23.51 88.86 -111.44
CA SER A 262 -24.69 87.96 -111.21
C SER A 262 -24.92 87.52 -109.73
N PHE A 263 -26.12 87.53 -109.09
CA PHE A 263 -27.55 87.76 -109.51
C PHE A 263 -28.15 86.58 -110.33
N PRO A 264 -29.48 86.50 -110.66
CA PRO A 264 -30.71 87.18 -110.16
C PRO A 264 -31.85 86.14 -109.82
N PRO A 265 -33.19 86.40 -109.94
CA PRO A 265 -34.15 87.37 -109.30
C PRO A 265 -35.41 86.67 -108.64
N SER A 266 -36.27 87.26 -107.77
CA SER A 266 -37.30 88.36 -107.88
C SER A 266 -38.52 88.06 -108.81
N PRO A 267 -39.71 88.75 -108.77
CA PRO A 267 -40.28 89.78 -107.86
C PRO A 267 -41.79 89.67 -107.45
N THR A 268 -42.20 90.67 -106.65
CA THR A 268 -43.44 91.11 -105.93
C THR A 268 -44.80 91.47 -106.60
N LEU A 269 -45.87 91.39 -105.78
CA LEU A 269 -47.06 92.28 -105.52
C LEU A 269 -48.02 92.82 -106.62
N GLY A 270 -49.35 92.77 -106.31
CA GLY A 270 -50.34 93.80 -106.69
C GLY A 270 -51.72 93.31 -107.18
N LEU A 271 -52.82 93.71 -106.50
CA LEU A 271 -54.23 93.58 -106.97
C LEU A 271 -54.50 94.60 -108.12
N ILE A 272 -55.49 94.50 -109.04
CA ILE A 272 -56.95 94.41 -108.89
C ILE A 272 -57.63 93.97 -110.23
N ILE A 273 -58.62 93.06 -110.16
CA ILE A 273 -59.93 92.92 -110.90
C ILE A 273 -60.06 93.63 -112.28
N GLU A 274 -60.40 92.96 -113.40
CA GLU A 274 -61.75 92.44 -113.76
C GLU A 274 -61.73 91.39 -114.91
N ARG A 275 -62.86 90.68 -115.09
CA ARG A 275 -63.29 89.79 -116.21
C ARG A 275 -62.94 88.30 -116.16
N GLU A 276 -63.83 87.59 -115.46
CA GLU A 276 -64.26 86.21 -115.76
C GLU A 276 -64.87 86.10 -117.18
N LYS A 277 -64.66 84.98 -117.90
CA LYS A 277 -65.75 84.28 -118.64
C LYS A 277 -65.50 82.84 -119.18
N GLU A 278 -64.36 82.19 -118.96
CA GLU A 278 -64.06 80.88 -119.62
C GLU A 278 -63.91 79.66 -118.68
N ILE A 279 -64.14 79.80 -117.37
CA ILE A 279 -63.96 78.71 -116.38
C ILE A 279 -65.25 77.88 -116.17
N SER A 280 -65.86 77.36 -117.26
CA SER A 280 -67.05 76.47 -117.14
C SER A 280 -66.96 75.13 -117.89
N GLY A 281 -65.89 74.87 -118.65
CA GLY A 281 -65.72 73.59 -119.36
C GLY A 281 -65.05 72.49 -118.51
N LEU A 282 -64.04 72.85 -117.72
CA LEU A 282 -63.16 71.90 -117.02
C LEU A 282 -63.72 71.38 -115.68
N TRP A 283 -64.93 71.79 -115.29
CA TRP A 283 -65.55 71.37 -114.02
C TRP A 283 -65.99 69.90 -114.00
N ASN A 284 -66.23 69.29 -115.16
CA ASN A 284 -66.81 67.94 -115.24
C ASN A 284 -65.78 66.80 -115.13
N GLU A 285 -64.49 67.05 -115.40
CA GLU A 285 -63.44 66.05 -115.19
C GLU A 285 -62.98 65.98 -113.72
N LEU A 286 -63.19 67.05 -112.95
CA LEU A 286 -62.84 67.12 -111.53
C LEU A 286 -63.70 66.20 -110.65
N ASP A 287 -64.97 65.97 -111.01
CA ASP A 287 -65.91 65.24 -110.17
C ASP A 287 -65.63 63.71 -110.18
N SER A 288 -65.15 63.14 -111.29
CA SER A 288 -64.75 61.72 -111.33
C SER A 288 -63.46 61.41 -110.56
N LEU A 289 -62.61 62.40 -110.27
CA LEU A 289 -61.40 62.19 -109.44
C LEU A 289 -61.72 62.23 -107.92
N LYS A 290 -62.85 62.85 -107.55
CA LYS A 290 -63.27 63.15 -106.18
C LYS A 290 -63.67 61.91 -105.40
N ASP A 291 -64.45 61.00 -105.99
CA ASP A 291 -64.94 59.79 -105.32
C ASP A 291 -63.80 58.82 -104.95
N ALA A 292 -62.77 58.74 -105.78
CA ALA A 292 -61.56 57.96 -105.49
C ALA A 292 -60.77 58.54 -104.30
N VAL A 293 -60.73 59.87 -104.16
CA VAL A 293 -60.12 60.56 -103.01
C VAL A 293 -60.92 60.32 -101.74
N GLU A 294 -62.25 60.42 -101.80
CA GLU A 294 -63.11 60.25 -100.61
C GLU A 294 -63.05 58.83 -100.03
N HIS A 295 -62.94 57.79 -100.88
CA HIS A 295 -62.73 56.41 -100.43
C HIS A 295 -61.37 56.21 -99.72
N GLN A 296 -60.29 56.83 -100.20
CA GLN A 296 -59.00 56.81 -99.49
C GLN A 296 -59.06 57.59 -98.18
N ARG A 297 -59.76 58.73 -98.17
CA ARG A 297 -59.91 59.59 -96.99
C ARG A 297 -60.51 58.84 -95.80
N LYS A 298 -61.56 58.05 -96.04
CA LYS A 298 -62.20 57.22 -95.01
C LYS A 298 -61.24 56.18 -94.43
N LYS A 299 -60.54 55.44 -95.29
CA LYS A 299 -59.55 54.42 -94.87
C LYS A 299 -58.35 55.01 -94.14
N ASN A 300 -57.98 56.26 -94.44
CA ASN A 300 -56.88 56.93 -93.74
C ASN A 300 -57.32 57.41 -92.34
N ASN A 301 -58.54 57.92 -92.19
CA ASN A 301 -59.10 58.27 -90.89
C ASN A 301 -59.21 57.08 -89.93
N GLU A 302 -59.62 55.90 -90.42
CA GLU A 302 -59.72 54.68 -89.61
C GLU A 302 -58.34 54.24 -89.06
N ARG A 303 -57.27 54.38 -89.84
CA ARG A 303 -55.89 54.12 -89.37
C ARG A 303 -55.43 55.16 -88.35
N GLN A 304 -55.73 56.44 -88.60
CA GLN A 304 -55.35 57.54 -87.71
C GLN A 304 -55.93 57.34 -86.30
N GLN A 305 -57.21 56.93 -86.21
CA GLN A 305 -57.88 56.61 -84.95
C GLN A 305 -57.22 55.44 -84.20
N GLN A 306 -56.73 54.42 -84.92
CA GLN A 306 -56.02 53.29 -84.29
C GLN A 306 -54.65 53.70 -83.73
N VAL A 307 -53.93 54.59 -84.42
CA VAL A 307 -52.64 55.11 -83.91
C VAL A 307 -52.86 55.95 -82.66
N GLU A 308 -53.79 56.90 -82.68
CA GLU A 308 -54.09 57.77 -81.53
C GLU A 308 -54.53 56.98 -80.28
N ALA A 309 -55.26 55.88 -80.45
CA ALA A 309 -55.65 55.00 -79.35
C ALA A 309 -54.43 54.34 -78.66
N VAL A 310 -53.49 53.78 -79.44
CA VAL A 310 -52.27 53.14 -78.93
C VAL A 310 -51.33 54.18 -78.28
N GLU A 311 -51.23 55.37 -78.86
CA GLU A 311 -50.45 56.48 -78.29
C GLU A 311 -50.99 56.93 -76.92
N LEU A 312 -52.32 56.90 -76.73
CA LEU A 312 -52.96 57.29 -75.48
C LEU A 312 -52.81 56.21 -74.40
N GLU A 313 -52.92 54.93 -74.77
CA GLU A 313 -52.64 53.79 -73.88
C GLU A 313 -51.17 53.79 -73.39
N ALA A 314 -50.21 53.97 -74.30
CA ALA A 314 -48.79 54.06 -73.93
C ALA A 314 -48.48 55.25 -73.01
N LYS A 315 -49.15 56.40 -73.21
CA LYS A 315 -49.10 57.57 -72.31
C LYS A 315 -49.60 57.25 -70.89
N ASP A 316 -50.68 56.47 -70.76
CA ASP A 316 -51.26 56.10 -69.47
C ASP A 316 -50.38 55.11 -68.69
N VAL A 317 -49.84 54.07 -69.36
CA VAL A 317 -48.93 53.09 -68.75
C VAL A 317 -47.67 53.78 -68.20
N LEU A 318 -47.05 54.69 -68.98
CA LEU A 318 -45.84 55.40 -68.54
C LEU A 318 -46.11 56.34 -67.35
N LYS A 319 -47.26 57.02 -67.31
CA LYS A 319 -47.67 57.84 -66.15
C LYS A 319 -47.90 56.99 -64.89
N LYS A 320 -48.43 55.77 -65.02
CA LYS A 320 -48.62 54.84 -63.89
C LYS A 320 -47.30 54.31 -63.33
N LEU A 321 -46.33 54.00 -64.20
CA LEU A 321 -45.01 53.50 -63.79
C LEU A 321 -44.12 54.57 -63.16
N PHE A 322 -44.30 55.85 -63.53
CA PHE A 322 -43.49 56.96 -63.02
C PHE A 322 -44.37 58.16 -62.59
N PRO A 323 -45.05 58.08 -61.43
CA PRO A 323 -46.01 59.10 -60.99
C PRO A 323 -45.43 60.51 -60.79
N GLU A 324 -44.12 60.60 -60.52
CA GLU A 324 -43.41 61.86 -60.27
C GLU A 324 -43.03 62.61 -61.56
N VAL A 325 -43.13 61.97 -62.72
CA VAL A 325 -42.69 62.53 -64.01
C VAL A 325 -43.83 63.27 -64.71
N SER A 326 -43.99 64.56 -64.40
CA SER A 326 -45.05 65.41 -64.96
C SER A 326 -44.68 66.03 -66.31
N VAL A 327 -45.55 65.85 -67.32
CA VAL A 327 -45.39 66.37 -68.70
C VAL A 327 -46.74 66.89 -69.25
N PRO A 328 -46.79 68.09 -69.86
CA PRO A 328 -48.02 68.68 -70.41
C PRO A 328 -48.73 67.75 -71.42
N SER A 329 -50.04 67.55 -71.25
CA SER A 329 -50.79 66.54 -72.02
C SER A 329 -51.34 67.03 -73.37
N ASN A 330 -51.12 68.30 -73.73
CA ASN A 330 -51.54 68.93 -74.99
C ASN A 330 -50.51 68.81 -76.14
N LEU A 331 -49.46 67.99 -75.96
CA LEU A 331 -48.38 67.78 -76.92
C LEU A 331 -48.64 66.57 -77.81
N SER A 332 -48.11 66.60 -79.05
CA SER A 332 -48.08 65.42 -79.92
C SER A 332 -47.34 64.27 -79.22
N TYR A 333 -47.68 63.03 -79.53
CA TYR A 333 -47.13 61.87 -78.81
C TYR A 333 -45.60 61.80 -78.84
N SER A 334 -44.98 62.11 -79.99
CA SER A 334 -43.52 62.12 -80.15
C SER A 334 -42.81 63.24 -79.35
N GLU A 335 -43.46 64.38 -79.16
CA GLU A 335 -42.95 65.47 -78.31
C GLU A 335 -43.16 65.17 -76.83
N TRP A 336 -44.31 64.60 -76.48
CA TRP A 336 -44.63 64.16 -75.13
C TRP A 336 -43.66 63.08 -74.63
N LEU A 337 -43.39 62.04 -75.43
CA LEU A 337 -42.44 60.98 -75.07
C LEU A 337 -41.03 61.52 -74.83
N ARG A 338 -40.57 62.43 -75.70
CA ARG A 338 -39.24 63.07 -75.57
C ARG A 338 -39.16 63.95 -74.31
N GLY A 339 -40.24 64.65 -74.00
CA GLY A 339 -40.39 65.40 -72.75
C GLY A 339 -40.38 64.50 -71.52
N PHE A 340 -41.09 63.37 -71.58
CA PHE A 340 -41.14 62.36 -70.52
C PHE A 340 -39.80 61.68 -70.29
N GLU A 341 -39.11 61.25 -71.35
CA GLU A 341 -37.77 60.66 -71.28
C GLU A 341 -36.78 61.64 -70.64
N LYS A 342 -36.79 62.91 -71.06
CA LYS A 342 -35.94 63.95 -70.48
C LYS A 342 -36.27 64.17 -69.00
N LYS A 343 -37.56 64.28 -68.66
CA LYS A 343 -38.00 64.57 -67.28
C LYS A 343 -37.75 63.39 -66.34
N ALA A 344 -37.93 62.15 -66.80
CA ALA A 344 -37.56 60.94 -66.06
C ALA A 344 -36.04 60.87 -65.80
N LYS A 345 -35.21 61.20 -66.81
CA LYS A 345 -33.75 61.32 -66.63
C LYS A 345 -33.36 62.41 -65.63
N GLU A 346 -34.05 63.55 -65.64
CA GLU A 346 -33.86 64.62 -64.65
C GLU A 346 -34.23 64.16 -63.22
N CYS A 347 -35.34 63.42 -63.03
CA CYS A 347 -35.72 62.85 -61.72
C CYS A 347 -34.70 61.82 -61.21
N MET A 348 -34.23 60.91 -62.08
CA MET A 348 -33.21 59.90 -61.76
C MET A 348 -31.83 60.51 -61.43
N ALA A 349 -31.46 61.62 -62.09
CA ALA A 349 -30.22 62.32 -61.80
C ALA A 349 -30.29 63.15 -60.50
N GLY A 350 -31.46 63.71 -60.19
CA GLY A 350 -31.68 64.51 -58.98
C GLY A 350 -31.55 63.72 -57.68
N THR A 351 -31.95 62.45 -57.65
CA THR A 351 -31.81 61.58 -56.47
C THR A 351 -30.36 61.20 -56.16
N SER A 352 -29.48 61.12 -57.17
CA SER A 352 -28.06 60.77 -57.01
C SER A 352 -27.22 61.86 -56.31
N GLY A 353 -27.76 63.07 -56.16
CA GLY A 353 -27.06 64.22 -55.55
C GLY A 353 -27.65 64.71 -54.23
N SER A 354 -28.73 64.12 -53.73
CA SER A 354 -29.39 64.59 -52.49
C SER A 354 -28.51 64.33 -51.27
N GLU A 355 -28.41 65.33 -50.39
CA GLU A 355 -27.62 65.25 -49.16
C GLU A 355 -28.13 64.12 -48.23
N GLU A 356 -29.42 63.81 -48.29
CA GLU A 356 -30.03 62.70 -47.54
C GLU A 356 -29.47 61.33 -47.97
N VAL A 357 -29.15 61.14 -49.25
CA VAL A 357 -28.57 59.86 -49.74
C VAL A 357 -27.16 59.69 -49.19
N LYS A 358 -26.33 60.73 -49.21
CA LYS A 358 -24.98 60.69 -48.60
C LYS A 358 -25.02 60.47 -47.09
N VAL A 359 -26.00 61.05 -46.40
CA VAL A 359 -26.21 60.84 -44.95
C VAL A 359 -26.64 59.39 -44.68
N LEU A 360 -27.44 58.77 -45.54
CA LEU A 360 -27.81 57.35 -45.42
C LEU A 360 -26.62 56.42 -45.73
N GLU A 361 -25.82 56.71 -46.76
CA GLU A 361 -24.58 55.98 -47.05
C GLU A 361 -23.55 56.08 -45.90
N HIS A 362 -23.46 57.24 -45.25
CA HIS A 362 -22.63 57.42 -44.05
C HIS A 362 -23.12 56.55 -42.90
N LYS A 363 -24.43 56.60 -42.58
CA LYS A 363 -25.04 55.81 -41.50
C LYS A 363 -24.97 54.31 -41.75
N LEU A 364 -25.06 53.87 -43.01
CA LEU A 364 -24.87 52.46 -43.38
C LEU A 364 -23.44 52.01 -43.07
N ARG A 365 -22.44 52.79 -43.49
CA ARG A 365 -21.03 52.53 -43.19
C ARG A 365 -20.73 52.55 -41.69
N GLU A 366 -21.29 53.50 -40.94
CA GLU A 366 -21.17 53.52 -39.47
C GLU A 366 -21.81 52.26 -38.83
N ALA A 367 -22.95 51.80 -39.35
CA ALA A 367 -23.60 50.58 -38.88
C ALA A 367 -22.82 49.30 -39.25
N ASP A 368 -22.21 49.26 -40.43
CA ASP A 368 -21.32 48.17 -40.85
C ASP A 368 -20.03 48.13 -40.01
N GLU A 369 -19.40 49.29 -39.77
CA GLU A 369 -18.25 49.42 -38.87
C GLU A 369 -18.62 48.96 -37.44
N MET A 370 -19.76 49.39 -36.91
CA MET A 370 -20.31 48.93 -35.63
C MET A 370 -20.57 47.43 -35.60
N HIS A 371 -21.12 46.85 -36.68
CA HIS A 371 -21.35 45.41 -36.81
C HIS A 371 -20.01 44.66 -36.80
N THR A 372 -19.00 45.11 -37.55
CA THR A 372 -17.68 44.44 -37.55
C THR A 372 -17.01 44.49 -36.18
N LEU A 373 -17.16 45.59 -35.44
CA LEU A 373 -16.65 45.72 -34.07
C LEU A 373 -17.36 44.77 -33.10
N LEU A 374 -18.70 44.70 -33.12
CA LEU A 374 -19.47 43.77 -32.31
C LEU A 374 -19.19 42.30 -32.68
N GLN A 375 -18.95 42.01 -33.96
CA GLN A 375 -18.55 40.68 -34.41
C GLN A 375 -17.18 40.29 -33.83
N LEU A 376 -16.20 41.20 -33.89
CA LEU A 376 -14.87 41.02 -33.28
C LEU A 376 -14.94 40.82 -31.76
N GLU A 377 -15.80 41.57 -31.07
CA GLU A 377 -16.02 41.40 -29.63
C GLU A 377 -16.65 40.04 -29.32
N CYS A 378 -17.62 39.61 -30.12
CA CYS A 378 -18.25 38.28 -30.02
C CYS A 378 -17.23 37.14 -30.24
N GLU A 379 -16.34 37.23 -31.24
CA GLU A 379 -15.28 36.23 -31.43
C GLU A 379 -14.27 36.25 -30.26
N LYS A 380 -13.94 37.41 -29.72
CA LYS A 380 -13.10 37.53 -28.50
C LYS A 380 -13.75 36.83 -27.30
N TYR A 381 -15.06 37.04 -27.07
CA TYR A 381 -15.78 36.34 -26.00
C TYR A 381 -15.80 34.82 -26.21
N LYS A 382 -15.98 34.32 -27.44
CA LYS A 382 -15.87 32.88 -27.74
C LYS A 382 -14.48 32.33 -27.44
N SER A 383 -13.41 33.05 -27.77
CA SER A 383 -12.03 32.65 -27.45
C SER A 383 -11.82 32.54 -25.93
N VAL A 384 -12.23 33.56 -25.17
CA VAL A 384 -12.13 33.55 -23.70
C VAL A 384 -12.98 32.43 -23.07
N LEU A 385 -14.15 32.13 -23.62
CA LEU A 385 -14.98 31.01 -23.17
C LEU A 385 -14.30 29.66 -23.45
N ALA A 386 -13.70 29.46 -24.63
CA ALA A 386 -12.94 28.24 -24.94
C ALA A 386 -11.69 28.08 -24.06
N GLU A 387 -10.97 29.16 -23.78
CA GLU A 387 -9.82 29.16 -22.87
C GLU A 387 -10.22 28.84 -21.42
N THR A 388 -11.30 29.46 -20.93
CA THR A 388 -11.81 29.19 -19.57
C THR A 388 -12.39 27.79 -19.44
N GLU A 389 -13.10 27.26 -20.43
CA GLU A 389 -13.49 25.85 -20.48
C GLU A 389 -12.26 24.93 -20.45
N GLY A 390 -11.22 25.23 -21.25
CA GLY A 390 -9.97 24.48 -21.24
C GLY A 390 -9.22 24.50 -19.90
N ILE A 391 -9.32 25.59 -19.13
CA ILE A 391 -8.81 25.68 -17.75
C ILE A 391 -9.67 24.84 -16.80
N LEU A 392 -11.00 24.94 -16.87
CA LEU A 392 -11.92 24.16 -16.05
C LEU A 392 -11.74 22.64 -16.28
N GLN A 393 -11.63 22.19 -17.52
CA GLN A 393 -11.34 20.80 -17.85
C GLN A 393 -9.98 20.31 -17.30
N LYS A 394 -8.96 21.18 -17.23
CA LYS A 394 -7.66 20.86 -16.60
C LYS A 394 -7.81 20.74 -15.09
N LEU A 395 -8.52 21.65 -14.44
CA LEU A 395 -8.79 21.63 -13.01
C LEU A 395 -9.60 20.39 -12.62
N GLN A 396 -10.69 20.10 -13.34
CA GLN A 396 -11.50 18.90 -13.11
C GLN A 396 -10.64 17.62 -13.16
N ARG A 397 -9.86 17.43 -14.24
CA ARG A 397 -8.96 16.27 -14.36
C ARG A 397 -7.90 16.21 -13.24
N SER A 398 -7.40 17.35 -12.76
CA SER A 398 -6.46 17.39 -11.64
C SER A 398 -7.13 16.99 -10.32
N VAL A 399 -8.39 17.38 -10.09
CA VAL A 399 -9.17 16.99 -8.91
C VAL A 399 -9.45 15.49 -8.95
N GLU A 400 -9.96 14.96 -10.07
CA GLU A 400 -10.23 13.53 -10.26
C GLU A 400 -8.97 12.67 -10.07
N GLN A 401 -7.79 13.14 -10.52
CA GLN A 401 -6.52 12.45 -10.29
C GLN A 401 -6.12 12.42 -8.81
N GLU A 402 -6.22 13.56 -8.11
CA GLU A 402 -5.83 13.64 -6.70
C GLU A 402 -6.84 12.89 -5.81
N GLU A 403 -8.14 12.92 -6.11
CA GLU A 403 -9.17 12.09 -5.46
C GLU A 403 -8.85 10.59 -5.57
N ASN A 404 -8.50 10.12 -6.76
CA ASN A 404 -8.15 8.70 -6.97
C ASN A 404 -6.85 8.31 -6.26
N LYS A 405 -5.87 9.22 -6.20
CA LYS A 405 -4.62 9.03 -5.43
C LYS A 405 -4.87 8.97 -3.92
N TRP A 406 -5.75 9.82 -3.37
CA TRP A 406 -6.15 9.74 -1.96
C TRP A 406 -6.97 8.48 -1.67
N LYS A 407 -7.84 8.06 -2.58
CA LYS A 407 -8.58 6.80 -2.47
C LYS A 407 -7.65 5.59 -2.31
N VAL A 408 -6.64 5.47 -3.18
CA VAL A 408 -5.60 4.41 -3.07
C VAL A 408 -4.85 4.49 -1.74
N LYS A 409 -4.40 5.68 -1.32
CA LYS A 409 -3.72 5.86 -0.02
C LYS A 409 -4.58 5.46 1.18
N VAL A 410 -5.89 5.73 1.13
CA VAL A 410 -6.85 5.34 2.17
C VAL A 410 -7.02 3.83 2.18
N ASP A 411 -7.17 3.18 1.02
CA ASP A 411 -7.30 1.72 0.91
C ASP A 411 -6.04 0.98 1.40
N GLU A 412 -4.84 1.49 1.05
CA GLU A 412 -3.56 0.99 1.54
C GLU A 412 -3.44 1.15 3.06
N SER A 413 -3.76 2.34 3.59
CA SER A 413 -3.75 2.61 5.04
C SER A 413 -4.72 1.69 5.78
N HIS A 414 -5.92 1.47 5.23
CA HIS A 414 -6.93 0.56 5.79
C HIS A 414 -6.43 -0.89 5.80
N LYS A 415 -5.78 -1.34 4.72
CA LYS A 415 -5.17 -2.68 4.64
C LYS A 415 -4.09 -2.87 5.70
N THR A 416 -3.22 -1.88 5.90
CA THR A 416 -2.17 -1.89 6.95
C THR A 416 -2.79 -1.91 8.35
N ILE A 417 -3.82 -1.09 8.61
CA ILE A 417 -4.56 -1.11 9.88
C ILE A 417 -5.18 -2.49 10.15
N LYS A 418 -5.81 -3.11 9.14
CA LYS A 418 -6.40 -4.45 9.26
C LYS A 418 -5.36 -5.53 9.53
N GLN A 419 -4.18 -5.43 8.91
CA GLN A 419 -3.05 -6.32 9.19
C GLN A 419 -2.52 -6.13 10.62
N MET A 420 -2.32 -4.89 11.06
CA MET A 420 -1.91 -4.58 12.45
C MET A 420 -2.93 -5.08 13.47
N GLN A 421 -4.24 -4.92 13.21
CA GLN A 421 -5.31 -5.47 14.05
C GLN A 421 -5.23 -7.00 14.15
N SER A 422 -4.98 -7.72 13.04
CA SER A 422 -4.82 -9.18 13.09
C SER A 422 -3.60 -9.61 13.92
N SER A 423 -2.46 -8.91 13.78
CA SER A 423 -1.26 -9.15 14.59
C SER A 423 -1.49 -8.85 16.07
N PHE A 424 -2.19 -7.75 16.37
CA PHE A 424 -2.56 -7.34 17.72
C PHE A 424 -3.45 -8.38 18.40
N THR A 425 -4.55 -8.82 17.75
CA THR A 425 -5.43 -9.87 18.31
C THR A 425 -4.70 -11.20 18.54
N SER A 426 -3.75 -11.58 17.67
CA SER A 426 -2.90 -12.75 17.91
C SER A 426 -1.97 -12.57 19.12
N SER A 427 -1.45 -11.35 19.33
CA SER A 427 -0.58 -11.02 20.46
C SER A 427 -1.35 -10.97 21.78
N GLU A 428 -2.57 -10.45 21.78
CA GLU A 428 -3.48 -10.49 22.94
C GLU A 428 -3.83 -11.92 23.35
N GLN A 429 -4.09 -12.81 22.38
CA GLN A 429 -4.34 -14.23 22.64
C GLN A 429 -3.13 -14.94 23.26
N GLU A 430 -1.91 -14.59 22.85
CA GLU A 430 -0.67 -15.10 23.44
C GLU A 430 -0.47 -14.58 24.87
N LEU A 431 -0.70 -13.28 25.11
CA LEU A 431 -0.66 -12.70 26.46
C LEU A 431 -1.67 -13.35 27.41
N GLU A 432 -2.88 -13.65 26.94
CA GLU A 432 -3.89 -14.36 27.74
C GLU A 432 -3.56 -15.87 27.93
N ARG A 433 -2.73 -16.46 27.05
CA ARG A 433 -2.16 -17.80 27.30
C ARG A 433 -1.11 -17.74 28.40
N LEU A 434 -0.13 -16.85 28.27
CA LEU A 434 0.93 -16.65 29.27
C LEU A 434 0.38 -16.23 30.63
N ARG A 435 -0.73 -15.47 30.67
CA ARG A 435 -1.44 -15.13 31.92
C ARG A 435 -2.02 -16.35 32.63
N ARG A 436 -2.54 -17.33 31.88
CA ARG A 436 -3.01 -18.61 32.44
C ARG A 436 -1.85 -19.48 32.91
N GLU A 437 -0.82 -19.66 32.07
CA GLU A 437 0.38 -20.43 32.43
C GLU A 437 1.07 -19.88 33.69
N ASN A 438 1.19 -18.56 33.85
CA ASN A 438 1.70 -17.94 35.08
C ASN A 438 0.84 -18.24 36.31
N LYS A 439 -0.50 -18.32 36.17
CA LYS A 439 -1.40 -18.69 37.27
C LYS A 439 -1.17 -20.15 37.69
N ASP A 440 -0.95 -21.04 36.73
CA ASP A 440 -0.71 -22.46 36.98
C ASP A 440 0.68 -22.68 37.61
N ILE A 441 1.71 -21.97 37.14
CA ILE A 441 3.05 -21.94 37.76
C ILE A 441 2.97 -21.47 39.22
N GLU A 442 2.18 -20.42 39.51
CA GLU A 442 2.02 -19.90 40.86
C GLU A 442 1.22 -20.88 41.77
N ASN A 443 0.33 -21.70 41.20
CA ASN A 443 -0.32 -22.78 41.95
C ASN A 443 0.68 -23.89 42.30
N LEU A 444 1.42 -24.40 41.31
CA LEU A 444 2.49 -25.39 41.49
C LEU A 444 3.57 -24.91 42.47
N ARG A 445 3.85 -23.60 42.50
CA ARG A 445 4.76 -22.98 43.46
C ARG A 445 4.26 -23.16 44.90
N ARG A 446 2.98 -22.88 45.18
CA ARG A 446 2.39 -23.04 46.52
C ARG A 446 2.34 -24.52 46.94
N GLU A 447 2.06 -25.42 46.00
CA GLU A 447 2.13 -26.87 46.24
C GLU A 447 3.55 -27.31 46.59
N ARG A 448 4.56 -26.82 45.88
CA ARG A 448 5.97 -27.08 46.20
C ARG A 448 6.36 -26.56 47.59
N GLU A 449 6.00 -25.32 47.92
CA GLU A 449 6.25 -24.71 49.24
C GLU A 449 5.56 -25.50 50.38
N HIS A 450 4.37 -26.05 50.15
CA HIS A 450 3.70 -26.94 51.11
C HIS A 450 4.42 -28.29 51.27
N LEU A 451 4.85 -28.92 50.16
CA LEU A 451 5.58 -30.19 50.19
C LEU A 451 6.98 -30.05 50.81
N GLU A 452 7.65 -28.91 50.61
CA GLU A 452 8.92 -28.57 51.26
C GLU A 452 8.75 -28.51 52.79
N MET A 453 7.66 -27.90 53.29
CA MET A 453 7.35 -27.84 54.73
C MET A 453 7.04 -29.22 55.34
N GLU A 454 6.26 -30.07 54.67
CA GLU A 454 6.01 -31.44 55.16
C GLU A 454 7.26 -32.32 55.11
N LEU A 455 8.17 -32.09 54.14
CA LEU A 455 9.46 -32.76 54.10
C LEU A 455 10.35 -32.34 55.27
N GLU A 456 10.48 -31.05 55.56
CA GLU A 456 11.26 -30.54 56.70
C GLU A 456 10.74 -31.11 58.03
N LYS A 457 9.41 -31.18 58.19
CA LYS A 457 8.77 -31.84 59.34
C LYS A 457 9.12 -33.33 59.44
N ALA A 458 9.04 -34.08 58.35
CA ALA A 458 9.43 -35.49 58.33
C ALA A 458 10.93 -35.68 58.62
N GLU A 459 11.79 -34.74 58.22
CA GLU A 459 13.22 -34.75 58.57
C GLU A 459 13.47 -34.43 60.06
N MET A 460 12.72 -33.52 60.67
CA MET A 460 12.75 -33.27 62.11
C MET A 460 12.30 -34.50 62.92
N GLU A 461 11.21 -35.16 62.52
CA GLU A 461 10.72 -36.39 63.14
C GLU A 461 11.76 -37.51 63.02
N ARG A 462 12.33 -37.71 61.82
CA ARG A 462 13.42 -38.66 61.58
C ARG A 462 14.67 -38.36 62.42
N SER A 463 15.04 -37.08 62.59
CA SER A 463 16.17 -36.67 63.44
C SER A 463 15.93 -37.08 64.89
N THR A 464 14.73 -36.84 65.40
CA THR A 464 14.28 -37.27 66.74
C THR A 464 14.42 -38.78 66.91
N TYR A 465 13.83 -39.59 66.02
CA TYR A 465 13.97 -41.05 66.05
C TYR A 465 15.43 -41.53 65.98
N VAL A 466 16.29 -40.88 65.20
CA VAL A 466 17.73 -41.20 65.16
C VAL A 466 18.42 -40.93 66.49
N THR A 467 18.03 -39.88 67.22
CA THR A 467 18.57 -39.62 68.57
C THR A 467 18.09 -40.65 69.60
N GLU A 468 16.80 -40.99 69.59
CA GLU A 468 16.21 -42.03 70.48
C GLU A 468 16.87 -43.39 70.25
N VAL A 469 17.00 -43.83 68.99
CA VAL A 469 17.67 -45.09 68.63
C VAL A 469 19.15 -45.10 69.06
N ARG A 470 19.84 -43.95 69.00
CA ARG A 470 21.22 -43.82 69.48
C ARG A 470 21.31 -43.98 71.00
N GLU A 471 20.36 -43.41 71.74
CA GLU A 471 20.31 -43.54 73.20
C GLU A 471 19.95 -44.97 73.63
N LEU A 472 18.93 -45.59 73.04
CA LEU A 472 18.58 -46.99 73.27
C LEU A 472 19.77 -47.93 72.98
N LYS A 473 20.53 -47.67 71.91
CA LYS A 473 21.77 -48.41 71.60
C LYS A 473 22.85 -48.23 72.67
N ALA A 474 22.97 -47.04 73.26
CA ALA A 474 23.91 -46.79 74.36
C ALA A 474 23.50 -47.56 75.63
N GLN A 475 22.22 -47.52 76.00
CA GLN A 475 21.66 -48.27 77.15
C GLN A 475 21.83 -49.79 76.98
N LEU A 476 21.61 -50.31 75.76
CA LEU A 476 21.82 -51.73 75.44
C LEU A 476 23.30 -52.12 75.58
N ASN A 477 24.22 -51.31 75.05
CA ASN A 477 25.67 -51.58 75.16
C ASN A 477 26.15 -51.59 76.63
N GLU A 478 25.66 -50.66 77.45
CA GLU A 478 25.99 -50.63 78.89
C GLU A 478 25.41 -51.85 79.62
N THR A 479 24.20 -52.28 79.26
CA THR A 479 23.58 -53.50 79.81
C THR A 479 24.37 -54.76 79.42
N LEU A 480 24.81 -54.87 78.16
CA LEU A 480 25.68 -55.96 77.69
C LEU A 480 27.04 -55.97 78.40
N LYS A 481 27.62 -54.80 78.68
CA LYS A 481 28.86 -54.66 79.43
C LYS A 481 28.71 -55.14 80.87
N LYS A 482 27.63 -54.75 81.56
CA LYS A 482 27.27 -55.24 82.91
C LYS A 482 27.05 -56.75 82.94
N LEU A 483 26.30 -57.30 81.99
CA LEU A 483 26.09 -58.75 81.89
C LEU A 483 27.41 -59.51 81.70
N ARG A 484 28.36 -58.92 80.94
CA ARG A 484 29.69 -59.49 80.73
C ARG A 484 30.58 -59.43 81.98
N THR A 485 30.52 -58.36 82.78
CA THR A 485 31.26 -58.32 84.06
C THR A 485 30.70 -59.34 85.04
N GLU A 486 29.37 -59.40 85.20
CA GLU A 486 28.65 -60.41 85.99
C GLU A 486 29.03 -61.85 85.56
N GLN A 487 29.08 -62.13 84.26
CA GLN A 487 29.44 -63.45 83.76
C GLN A 487 30.91 -63.80 84.03
N ASN A 488 31.83 -62.84 83.90
CA ASN A 488 33.24 -63.04 84.27
C ASN A 488 33.41 -63.31 85.77
N GLU A 489 32.66 -62.59 86.62
CA GLU A 489 32.66 -62.79 88.07
C GLU A 489 32.08 -64.15 88.46
N ARG A 490 30.95 -64.57 87.85
CA ARG A 490 30.41 -65.93 88.03
C ARG A 490 31.40 -67.01 87.60
N GLN A 491 32.14 -66.82 86.50
CA GLN A 491 33.20 -67.75 86.08
C GLN A 491 34.35 -67.80 87.09
N LYS A 492 34.76 -66.66 87.66
CA LYS A 492 35.77 -66.60 88.72
C LYS A 492 35.30 -67.35 89.96
N VAL A 493 34.08 -67.06 90.45
CA VAL A 493 33.48 -67.72 91.63
C VAL A 493 33.35 -69.23 91.39
N ALA A 494 32.87 -69.66 90.22
CA ALA A 494 32.79 -71.09 89.88
C ALA A 494 34.19 -71.76 89.83
N GLY A 495 35.20 -71.05 89.32
CA GLY A 495 36.59 -71.51 89.31
C GLY A 495 37.17 -71.65 90.72
N ASP A 496 36.89 -70.70 91.63
CA ASP A 496 37.33 -70.73 93.02
C ASP A 496 36.57 -71.79 93.84
N LEU A 497 35.27 -71.97 93.61
CA LEU A 497 34.47 -73.07 94.17
C LEU A 497 35.03 -74.45 93.73
N HIS A 498 35.43 -74.59 92.48
CA HIS A 498 36.02 -75.82 91.96
C HIS A 498 37.45 -76.08 92.52
N LYS A 499 38.19 -75.05 92.93
CA LYS A 499 39.43 -75.20 93.72
C LYS A 499 39.12 -75.69 95.14
N LEU A 500 38.13 -75.11 95.81
CA LEU A 500 37.69 -75.52 97.15
C LEU A 500 37.21 -76.98 97.15
N LEU A 501 36.37 -77.37 96.18
CA LEU A 501 35.95 -78.77 95.99
C LEU A 501 37.16 -79.71 95.82
N ARG A 502 38.18 -79.33 95.04
CA ARG A 502 39.42 -80.12 94.93
C ARG A 502 40.20 -80.25 96.25
N HIS A 503 40.13 -79.26 97.13
CA HIS A 503 40.77 -79.31 98.45
C HIS A 503 39.97 -80.16 99.44
N CYS A 504 38.63 -80.17 99.38
CA CYS A 504 37.79 -80.97 100.28
C CYS A 504 37.71 -82.47 99.91
N VAL A 505 37.95 -82.84 98.65
CA VAL A 505 37.82 -84.25 98.16
C VAL A 505 38.93 -85.20 98.66
N ILE A 506 39.87 -84.74 99.49
CA ILE A 506 40.89 -85.62 100.13
C ILE A 506 40.45 -86.13 101.52
N GLU A 507 39.47 -85.49 102.17
CA GLU A 507 38.95 -85.95 103.48
C GLU A 507 37.42 -85.89 103.52
N ASN A 508 36.75 -86.93 103.03
CA ASN A 508 35.78 -87.75 103.79
C ASN A 508 35.03 -88.78 102.92
N SER A 509 34.65 -89.89 103.56
CA SER A 509 33.90 -91.01 103.00
C SER A 509 32.36 -90.79 102.99
N ASP A 510 31.66 -91.57 102.18
CA ASP A 510 30.22 -91.94 102.24
C ASP A 510 29.25 -91.06 103.06
N VAL A 511 28.38 -90.31 102.36
CA VAL A 511 27.00 -90.00 102.79
C VAL A 511 26.04 -90.04 101.58
N SER A 512 24.80 -90.49 101.84
CA SER A 512 23.68 -90.77 100.93
C SER A 512 23.24 -89.66 99.96
N PRO A 513 22.48 -90.02 98.89
CA PRO A 513 21.91 -89.07 97.93
C PRO A 513 20.49 -88.63 98.28
N GLU A 514 20.29 -87.40 98.76
CA GLU A 514 18.97 -86.75 98.83
C GLU A 514 19.04 -85.25 98.47
N THR A 515 17.91 -84.69 98.01
CA THR A 515 17.64 -83.25 97.75
C THR A 515 18.22 -82.55 96.50
N GLU A 516 18.02 -83.12 95.30
CA GLU A 516 17.88 -82.33 94.05
C GLU A 516 16.42 -82.35 93.53
N SER A 517 15.47 -81.65 94.18
CA SER A 517 14.08 -81.52 93.65
C SER A 517 13.23 -80.41 94.29
N SER A 518 13.49 -79.12 94.01
CA SER A 518 12.50 -78.04 94.30
C SER A 518 12.71 -76.74 93.49
N GLU A 519 13.96 -76.26 93.35
CA GLU A 519 14.22 -74.92 92.76
C GLU A 519 14.33 -74.89 91.23
N LYS A 520 14.72 -76.02 90.60
CA LYS A 520 14.81 -76.13 89.14
C LYS A 520 13.44 -76.09 88.46
N GLU A 521 12.40 -76.57 89.14
CA GLU A 521 11.05 -76.67 88.59
C GLU A 521 10.27 -75.36 88.72
N THR A 522 10.46 -74.63 89.83
CA THR A 522 9.93 -73.26 89.98
C THR A 522 10.58 -72.27 89.01
N MET A 523 11.90 -72.35 88.80
CA MET A 523 12.55 -71.52 87.76
C MET A 523 12.15 -71.91 86.34
N SER A 524 11.97 -73.20 86.01
CA SER A 524 11.56 -73.61 84.66
C SER A 524 10.11 -73.23 84.36
N VAL A 525 9.19 -73.34 85.32
CA VAL A 525 7.79 -72.88 85.19
C VAL A 525 7.73 -71.37 84.99
N SER A 526 8.47 -70.59 85.80
CA SER A 526 8.57 -69.13 85.66
C SER A 526 9.14 -68.72 84.29
N LEU A 527 10.21 -69.39 83.83
CA LEU A 527 10.81 -69.09 82.52
C LEU A 527 9.85 -69.44 81.38
N ASN A 528 9.15 -70.57 81.46
CA ASN A 528 8.14 -70.99 80.47
C ASN A 528 6.94 -70.04 80.43
N GLN A 529 6.45 -69.55 81.56
CA GLN A 529 5.42 -68.50 81.61
C GLN A 529 5.92 -67.20 80.97
N THR A 530 7.14 -66.77 81.28
CA THR A 530 7.76 -65.58 80.68
C THR A 530 7.91 -65.70 79.17
N VAL A 531 8.37 -66.85 78.67
CA VAL A 531 8.46 -67.15 77.23
C VAL A 531 7.09 -67.13 76.56
N THR A 532 6.05 -67.67 77.22
CA THR A 532 4.67 -67.67 76.72
C THR A 532 4.11 -66.24 76.61
N GLN A 533 4.36 -65.39 77.61
CA GLN A 533 3.96 -63.97 77.59
C GLN A 533 4.66 -63.20 76.46
N LEU A 534 5.97 -63.42 76.26
CA LEU A 534 6.72 -62.81 75.16
C LEU A 534 6.22 -63.29 73.78
N GLN A 535 5.82 -64.57 73.64
CA GLN A 535 5.19 -65.07 72.42
C GLN A 535 3.83 -64.41 72.15
N GLN A 536 3.00 -64.20 73.17
CA GLN A 536 1.71 -63.51 73.04
C GLN A 536 1.88 -62.04 72.64
N LEU A 537 2.83 -61.32 73.26
CA LEU A 537 3.13 -59.93 72.90
C LEU A 537 3.67 -59.82 71.47
N LEU A 538 4.58 -60.71 71.06
CA LEU A 538 5.10 -60.74 69.68
C LEU A 538 3.99 -61.02 68.65
N GLN A 539 3.03 -61.89 69.00
CA GLN A 539 1.88 -62.18 68.14
C GLN A 539 0.92 -60.97 68.04
N ALA A 540 0.70 -60.24 69.14
CA ALA A 540 -0.11 -59.02 69.14
C ALA A 540 0.52 -57.89 68.31
N VAL A 541 1.84 -57.66 68.46
CA VAL A 541 2.58 -56.64 67.67
C VAL A 541 2.56 -56.98 66.18
N ASN A 542 2.74 -58.24 65.81
CA ASN A 542 2.63 -58.67 64.40
C ASN A 542 1.21 -58.46 63.84
N GLN A 543 0.16 -58.68 64.63
CA GLN A 543 -1.22 -58.37 64.22
C GLN A 543 -1.46 -56.87 64.04
N GLN A 544 -0.87 -56.01 64.89
CA GLN A 544 -0.92 -54.55 64.73
C GLN A 544 -0.23 -54.09 63.44
N LEU A 545 1.02 -54.53 63.21
CA LEU A 545 1.77 -54.21 61.98
C LEU A 545 1.06 -54.70 60.71
N THR A 546 0.34 -55.83 60.79
CA THR A 546 -0.44 -56.34 59.64
C THR A 546 -1.64 -55.42 59.34
N LYS A 547 -2.40 -55.02 60.37
CA LYS A 547 -3.54 -54.10 60.22
C LYS A 547 -3.12 -52.71 59.75
N GLU A 548 -2.00 -52.21 60.25
CA GLU A 548 -1.43 -50.92 59.84
C GLU A 548 -1.02 -50.96 58.36
N LYS A 549 -0.36 -52.04 57.92
CA LYS A 549 -0.02 -52.27 56.51
C LYS A 549 -1.26 -52.36 55.61
N GLU A 550 -2.34 -52.99 56.06
CA GLU A 550 -3.62 -53.03 55.35
C GLU A 550 -4.26 -51.63 55.25
N HIS A 551 -4.23 -50.84 56.33
CA HIS A 551 -4.74 -49.47 56.35
C HIS A 551 -4.04 -48.56 55.33
N TYR A 552 -2.71 -48.62 55.24
CA TYR A 552 -1.95 -47.89 54.22
C TYR A 552 -2.19 -48.39 52.78
N GLN A 553 -2.53 -49.66 52.57
CA GLN A 553 -2.89 -50.18 51.24
C GLN A 553 -4.30 -49.79 50.77
N VAL A 554 -5.20 -49.44 51.69
CA VAL A 554 -6.53 -48.91 51.34
C VAL A 554 -6.44 -47.43 50.96
N LEU A 555 -5.74 -46.61 51.77
CA LEU A 555 -5.57 -45.18 51.48
C LEU A 555 -4.80 -44.88 50.19
N GLY A 556 -3.94 -45.79 49.73
CA GLY A 556 -3.20 -45.66 48.47
C GLY A 556 -3.98 -45.99 47.19
N LYS A 557 -5.31 -46.16 47.25
CA LYS A 557 -6.16 -46.51 46.09
C LYS A 557 -7.27 -45.51 45.75
N ASP A 558 -7.52 -44.54 46.62
CA ASP A 558 -8.61 -43.56 46.48
C ASP A 558 -8.10 -42.13 46.16
N ASN A 559 -6.92 -42.02 45.52
CA ASN A 559 -6.30 -40.78 45.02
C ASN A 559 -5.88 -40.95 43.56
#